data_AF-A0A0D8ZQT2-F1
#
_entry.id   AF-A0A0D8ZQT2-F1
#
_cell.length_a   1.000
_cell.length_b   1.000
_cell.length_c   1.000
_cell.angle_alpha   90.00
_cell.angle_beta   90.00
_cell.angle_gamma   90.00
#
_symmetry.space_group_name_H-M   'P 1'
#
loop_
_entity.id
_entity.type
_entity.pdbx_description
1 polymer ?
#
loop_
_entity_poly.entity_id
_entity_poly.type
_entity_poly.pdbx_seq_one_letter_code
_entity_poly.pdbx_strand_id
1 'polypeptide(L)'
;MLKTLKFNLFWYIFASLIIAFTFTIFSNWVILSCVWFGAFFIFRFSGLEAKLPNKEHRLYLMTMCIYPLVETSITWVIQKNIVPFSWNVLNRLEHFVTSVAVVIIFLPLFAYVWANLKWWQSLVFIIGLVCLVGNINEIFEYSLRACCRPYSDFKYATYYWDTIYDTVMNIVGGLIGFVIIRWNAKLS
;
A
#
# COMPACT_ATOMS: atom_id res chain seq x y z
N MET A 1 -17.24 -4.98 15.45
CA MET A 1 -16.01 -5.63 14.95
C MET A 1 -16.03 -7.09 15.37
N LEU A 2 -15.75 -8.03 14.47
CA LEU A 2 -15.70 -9.45 14.83
C LEU A 2 -14.65 -9.64 15.93
N LYS A 3 -15.05 -10.23 17.07
CA LYS A 3 -14.13 -10.47 18.21
C LYS A 3 -12.89 -11.24 17.77
N THR A 4 -13.02 -12.09 16.76
CA THR A 4 -11.96 -12.89 16.15
C THR A 4 -10.76 -12.08 15.66
N LEU A 5 -10.99 -10.90 15.06
CA LEU A 5 -9.90 -10.04 14.53
C LEU A 5 -9.05 -9.37 15.63
N LYS A 6 -9.46 -9.49 16.91
CA LYS A 6 -8.66 -9.02 18.06
C LYS A 6 -7.62 -10.04 18.52
N PHE A 7 -7.74 -11.31 18.17
CA PHE A 7 -6.85 -12.35 18.68
C PHE A 7 -5.58 -12.47 17.84
N ASN A 8 -4.42 -12.44 18.49
CA ASN A 8 -3.13 -12.62 17.80
C ASN A 8 -3.04 -14.01 17.14
N LEU A 9 -3.62 -15.03 17.77
CA LEU A 9 -3.66 -16.40 17.21
C LEU A 9 -4.33 -16.45 15.84
N PHE A 10 -5.45 -15.73 15.66
CA PHE A 10 -6.10 -15.62 14.35
C PHE A 10 -5.12 -15.08 13.30
N TRP A 11 -4.41 -13.99 13.62
CA TRP A 11 -3.48 -13.36 12.69
C TRP A 11 -2.27 -14.22 12.37
N TYR A 12 -1.73 -14.95 13.35
CA TYR A 12 -0.64 -15.88 13.10
C TYR A 12 -1.05 -17.02 12.17
N ILE A 13 -2.22 -17.63 12.43
CA ILE A 13 -2.76 -18.69 11.58
C ILE A 13 -3.06 -18.15 10.19
N PHE A 14 -3.72 -16.99 10.10
CA PHE A 14 -4.08 -16.36 8.85
C PHE A 14 -2.85 -16.00 8.00
N ALA A 15 -1.86 -15.33 8.58
CA ALA A 15 -0.61 -14.99 7.89
C ALA A 15 0.11 -16.25 7.41
N SER A 16 0.19 -17.29 8.26
CA SER A 16 0.82 -18.57 7.89
C SER A 16 0.11 -19.26 6.74
N LEU A 17 -1.23 -19.26 6.73
CA LEU A 17 -2.02 -19.85 5.65
C LEU A 17 -1.83 -19.09 4.33
N ILE A 18 -1.85 -17.75 4.37
CA ILE A 18 -1.59 -16.93 3.18
C ILE A 18 -0.18 -17.21 2.68
N ILE A 19 0.85 -17.10 3.52
CA ILE A 19 2.25 -17.30 3.13
C ILE A 19 2.49 -18.71 2.58
N ALA A 20 1.93 -19.74 3.21
CA ALA A 20 2.06 -21.12 2.74
C ALA A 20 1.36 -21.31 1.39
N PHE A 21 0.14 -20.79 1.23
CA PHE A 21 -0.58 -20.86 -0.04
C PHE A 21 0.17 -20.11 -1.14
N THR A 22 0.68 -18.91 -0.86
CA THR A 22 1.42 -18.11 -1.84
C THR A 22 2.75 -18.75 -2.18
N PHE A 23 3.41 -19.43 -1.25
CA PHE A 23 4.62 -20.22 -1.53
C PHE A 23 4.39 -21.33 -2.56
N THR A 24 3.20 -21.94 -2.56
CA THR A 24 2.85 -22.99 -3.54
C THR A 24 2.57 -22.47 -4.95
N ILE A 25 2.42 -21.15 -5.13
CA ILE A 25 1.94 -20.57 -6.40
C ILE A 25 2.84 -19.44 -6.92
N PHE A 26 3.38 -18.57 -6.05
CA PHE A 26 4.10 -17.33 -6.42
C PHE A 26 5.27 -17.02 -5.47
N SER A 27 6.52 -17.22 -5.89
CA SER A 27 7.69 -16.91 -5.04
C SER A 27 7.83 -15.41 -4.70
N ASN A 28 7.53 -14.52 -5.64
CA ASN A 28 7.68 -13.07 -5.41
C ASN A 28 6.63 -12.50 -4.44
N TRP A 29 5.40 -13.04 -4.48
CA TRP A 29 4.31 -12.60 -3.62
C TRP A 29 4.47 -13.09 -2.17
N VAL A 30 5.24 -14.15 -1.93
CA VAL A 30 5.63 -14.59 -0.58
C VAL A 30 6.39 -13.48 0.15
N ILE A 31 7.37 -12.86 -0.50
CA ILE A 31 8.17 -11.79 0.11
C ILE A 31 7.26 -10.62 0.47
N LEU A 32 6.36 -10.22 -0.44
CA LEU A 32 5.44 -9.13 -0.17
C LEU A 32 4.46 -9.46 0.96
N SER A 33 3.95 -10.69 1.00
CA SER A 33 3.11 -11.18 2.11
C SER A 33 3.85 -11.13 3.45
N CYS A 34 5.12 -11.53 3.47
CA CYS A 34 5.96 -11.45 4.66
C CYS A 34 6.17 -9.99 5.11
N VAL A 35 6.44 -9.07 4.18
CA VAL A 35 6.57 -7.63 4.49
C VAL A 35 5.25 -7.07 5.00
N TRP A 36 4.14 -7.42 4.36
CA TRP A 36 2.77 -7.00 4.71
C TRP A 36 2.42 -7.38 6.16
N PHE A 37 2.52 -8.68 6.48
CA PHE A 37 2.24 -9.15 7.83
C PHE A 37 3.32 -8.74 8.85
N GLY A 38 4.57 -8.58 8.42
CA GLY A 38 5.63 -8.02 9.24
C GLY A 38 5.30 -6.61 9.73
N ALA A 39 4.90 -5.71 8.83
CA ALA A 39 4.45 -4.37 9.17
C ALA A 39 3.23 -4.39 10.12
N PHE A 40 2.25 -5.24 9.83
CA PHE A 40 1.10 -5.45 10.72
C PHE A 40 1.52 -5.83 12.15
N PHE A 41 2.37 -6.86 12.29
CA PHE A 41 2.80 -7.34 13.61
C PHE A 41 3.66 -6.32 14.35
N ILE A 42 4.50 -5.55 13.64
CA ILE A 42 5.24 -4.43 14.24
C ILE A 42 4.26 -3.42 14.86
N PHE A 43 3.24 -2.99 14.12
CA PHE A 43 2.25 -2.02 14.63
C PHE A 43 1.36 -2.59 15.73
N ARG A 44 1.04 -3.88 15.67
CA ARG A 44 0.25 -4.56 16.69
C ARG A 44 1.01 -4.73 18.00
N PHE A 45 2.24 -5.21 17.96
CA PHE A 45 3.05 -5.45 19.17
C PHE A 45 3.61 -4.17 19.78
N SER A 46 3.85 -3.13 18.98
CA SER A 46 4.18 -1.80 19.50
C SER A 46 2.98 -1.05 20.09
N GLY A 47 1.76 -1.58 19.94
CA GLY A 47 0.52 -0.93 20.38
C GLY A 47 0.15 0.31 19.56
N LEU A 48 0.85 0.60 18.46
CA LEU A 48 0.52 1.71 17.56
C LEU A 48 -0.85 1.51 16.88
N GLU A 49 -1.18 0.28 16.50
CA GLU A 49 -2.49 -0.08 15.95
C GLU A 49 -3.63 0.33 16.91
N ALA A 50 -3.46 0.12 18.21
CA ALA A 50 -4.49 0.36 19.23
C ALA A 50 -4.77 1.86 19.46
N LYS A 51 -3.91 2.75 18.95
CA LYS A 51 -4.11 4.21 19.03
C LYS A 51 -5.07 4.74 17.96
N LEU A 52 -5.45 3.92 16.98
CA LEU A 52 -6.41 4.31 15.95
C LEU A 52 -7.82 4.46 16.54
N PRO A 53 -8.61 5.47 16.13
CA PRO A 53 -10.01 5.54 16.50
C PRO A 53 -10.79 4.33 15.93
N ASN A 54 -11.93 4.01 16.53
CA ASN A 54 -12.65 2.75 16.27
C ASN A 54 -13.01 2.51 14.80
N LYS A 55 -13.30 3.57 14.02
CA LYS A 55 -13.69 3.42 12.60
C LYS A 55 -12.47 3.07 11.75
N GLU A 56 -11.37 3.78 11.96
CA GLU A 56 -10.08 3.64 11.30
C GLU A 56 -9.43 2.32 11.68
N HIS A 57 -9.52 1.92 12.95
CA HIS A 57 -9.04 0.62 13.42
C HIS A 57 -9.77 -0.53 12.73
N ARG A 58 -11.09 -0.38 12.54
CA ARG A 58 -11.89 -1.36 11.81
C ARG A 58 -11.49 -1.41 10.33
N LEU A 59 -11.28 -0.27 9.69
CA LEU A 59 -10.79 -0.18 8.30
C LEU A 59 -9.43 -0.87 8.17
N TYR A 60 -8.49 -0.54 9.06
CA TYR A 60 -7.16 -1.13 9.13
C TYR A 60 -7.21 -2.66 9.17
N LEU A 61 -7.97 -3.23 10.12
CA LEU A 61 -8.08 -4.68 10.26
C LEU A 61 -8.80 -5.33 9.08
N MET A 62 -9.79 -4.67 8.48
CA MET A 62 -10.43 -5.18 7.26
C MET A 62 -9.45 -5.21 6.10
N THR A 63 -8.69 -4.14 5.87
CA THR A 63 -7.68 -4.10 4.81
C THR A 63 -6.61 -5.15 5.02
N MET A 64 -6.10 -5.31 6.25
CA MET A 64 -5.12 -6.35 6.59
C MET A 64 -5.61 -7.77 6.33
N CYS A 65 -6.91 -8.01 6.43
CA CYS A 65 -7.53 -9.31 6.17
C CYS A 65 -7.86 -9.50 4.68
N ILE A 66 -8.51 -8.52 4.05
CA ILE A 66 -9.11 -8.65 2.72
C ILE A 66 -8.09 -8.45 1.62
N TYR A 67 -7.19 -7.48 1.75
CA TYR A 67 -6.27 -7.12 0.67
C TYR A 67 -5.38 -8.30 0.26
N PRO A 68 -4.70 -9.02 1.18
CA PRO A 68 -3.90 -10.18 0.79
C PRO A 68 -4.70 -11.27 0.08
N LEU A 69 -5.98 -11.47 0.45
CA LEU A 69 -6.86 -12.46 -0.21
C LEU A 69 -7.19 -12.05 -1.64
N VAL A 70 -7.58 -10.78 -1.83
CA VAL A 70 -7.93 -10.23 -3.14
C VAL A 70 -6.72 -10.28 -4.06
N GLU A 71 -5.58 -9.79 -3.60
CA GLU A 71 -4.36 -9.71 -4.39
C GLU A 71 -3.87 -11.11 -4.79
N THR A 72 -3.80 -12.04 -3.83
CA THR A 72 -3.46 -13.44 -4.12
C THR A 72 -4.40 -14.07 -5.17
N SER A 73 -5.69 -13.78 -5.08
CA SER A 73 -6.69 -14.29 -6.02
C SER A 73 -6.51 -13.69 -7.42
N ILE A 74 -6.27 -12.38 -7.51
CA ILE A 74 -6.03 -11.70 -8.80
C ILE A 74 -4.78 -12.26 -9.46
N THR A 75 -3.66 -12.36 -8.73
CA THR A 75 -2.41 -12.91 -9.26
C THR A 75 -2.61 -14.35 -9.77
N TRP A 76 -3.44 -15.15 -9.08
CA TRP A 76 -3.75 -16.52 -9.51
C TRP A 76 -4.53 -16.59 -10.81
N VAL A 77 -5.58 -15.79 -10.94
CA VAL A 77 -6.41 -15.73 -12.16
C VAL A 77 -5.58 -15.27 -13.35
N ILE A 78 -4.68 -14.29 -13.16
CA ILE A 78 -3.75 -13.79 -14.18
C ILE A 78 -2.82 -14.91 -14.65
N GLN A 79 -2.14 -15.59 -13.73
CA GLN A 79 -1.18 -16.64 -14.11
C GLN A 79 -1.83 -17.86 -14.76
N LYS A 80 -3.06 -18.20 -14.36
CA LYS A 80 -3.80 -19.31 -14.97
C LYS A 80 -4.51 -18.91 -16.26
N ASN A 81 -4.38 -17.65 -16.70
CA ASN A 81 -4.99 -17.11 -17.91
C ASN A 81 -6.48 -17.45 -18.03
N ILE A 82 -7.21 -17.41 -16.89
CA ILE A 82 -8.62 -17.83 -16.82
C ILE A 82 -9.53 -16.81 -17.52
N VAL A 83 -9.12 -15.55 -17.55
CA VAL A 83 -9.87 -14.45 -18.18
C VAL A 83 -8.94 -13.76 -19.19
N PRO A 84 -9.39 -13.45 -20.42
CA PRO A 84 -8.60 -12.62 -21.34
C PRO A 84 -8.46 -11.20 -20.76
N PHE A 85 -7.25 -10.87 -20.31
CA PHE A 85 -6.96 -9.65 -19.55
C PHE A 85 -6.77 -8.42 -20.46
N SER A 86 -7.51 -7.34 -20.20
CA SER A 86 -7.11 -6.02 -20.66
C SER A 86 -6.11 -5.43 -19.66
N TRP A 87 -4.83 -5.46 -20.02
CA TRP A 87 -3.72 -5.00 -19.17
C TRP A 87 -3.91 -3.56 -18.69
N ASN A 88 -4.51 -2.67 -19.48
CA ASN A 88 -4.46 -1.23 -19.17
C ASN A 88 -5.40 -0.75 -18.07
N VAL A 89 -6.61 -1.31 -17.94
CA VAL A 89 -7.59 -0.84 -16.94
C VAL A 89 -7.39 -1.55 -15.61
N LEU A 90 -7.17 -2.87 -15.64
CA LEU A 90 -6.97 -3.63 -14.41
C LEU A 90 -5.66 -3.27 -13.73
N ASN A 91 -4.56 -3.10 -14.48
CA ASN A 91 -3.27 -2.73 -13.90
C ASN A 91 -3.33 -1.38 -13.17
N ARG A 92 -4.04 -0.39 -13.75
CA ARG A 92 -4.24 0.91 -13.09
C ARG A 92 -5.06 0.79 -11.81
N LEU A 93 -6.12 -0.02 -11.84
CA LEU A 93 -6.97 -0.25 -10.68
C LEU A 93 -6.22 -1.01 -9.58
N GLU A 94 -5.43 -2.02 -9.94
CA GLU A 94 -4.56 -2.78 -9.06
C GLU A 94 -3.51 -1.88 -8.39
N HIS A 95 -2.80 -1.04 -9.15
CA HIS A 95 -1.84 -0.09 -8.60
C HIS A 95 -2.50 0.91 -7.65
N PHE A 96 -3.69 1.42 -7.99
CA PHE A 96 -4.43 2.32 -7.12
C PHE A 96 -4.87 1.63 -5.83
N VAL A 97 -5.49 0.46 -5.91
CA VAL A 97 -5.95 -0.32 -4.76
C VAL A 97 -4.78 -0.69 -3.86
N THR A 98 -3.65 -1.11 -4.44
CA THR A 98 -2.41 -1.40 -3.73
C THR A 98 -1.88 -0.18 -3.00
N SER A 99 -1.84 0.98 -3.66
CA SER A 99 -1.37 2.22 -3.04
C SER A 99 -2.28 2.63 -1.87
N VAL A 100 -3.60 2.53 -2.03
CA VAL A 100 -4.57 2.76 -0.93
C VAL A 100 -4.35 1.78 0.23
N ALA A 101 -4.13 0.50 -0.08
CA ALA A 101 -3.92 -0.53 0.92
C ALA A 101 -2.64 -0.27 1.73
N VAL A 102 -1.56 0.14 1.06
CA VAL A 102 -0.29 0.56 1.70
C VAL A 102 -0.51 1.76 2.61
N VAL A 103 -1.23 2.80 2.16
CA VAL A 103 -1.55 3.97 3.00
C VAL A 103 -2.31 3.55 4.26
N ILE A 104 -3.27 2.62 4.14
CA ILE A 104 -4.01 2.10 5.28
C ILE A 104 -3.11 1.31 6.24
N ILE A 105 -2.16 0.49 5.75
CA ILE A 105 -1.21 -0.22 6.62
C ILE A 105 -0.39 0.77 7.47
N PHE A 106 0.02 1.87 6.87
CA PHE A 106 0.85 2.85 7.58
C PHE A 106 0.04 3.85 8.39
N LEU A 107 -1.30 3.79 8.34
CA LEU A 107 -2.21 4.65 9.11
C LEU A 107 -1.84 4.76 10.61
N PRO A 108 -1.42 3.69 11.32
CA PRO A 108 -0.97 3.79 12.71
C PRO A 108 0.17 4.79 12.95
N LEU A 109 1.06 5.03 11.98
CA LEU A 109 2.16 5.99 12.11
C LEU A 109 1.67 7.44 12.15
N PHE A 110 0.56 7.73 11.47
CA PHE A 110 0.01 9.07 11.35
C PHE A 110 -1.29 9.25 12.15
N ALA A 111 -1.66 8.28 12.99
CA ALA A 111 -2.90 8.27 13.77
C ALA A 111 -3.16 9.61 14.50
N TYR A 112 -2.11 10.18 15.10
CA TYR A 112 -2.19 11.47 15.80
C TYR A 112 -2.49 12.64 14.86
N VAL A 113 -1.82 12.70 13.71
CA VAL A 113 -2.07 13.76 12.72
C VAL A 113 -3.48 13.60 12.18
N TRP A 114 -3.83 12.39 11.77
CA TRP A 114 -5.12 12.03 11.17
C TRP A 114 -6.32 12.36 12.06
N ALA A 115 -6.23 12.09 13.37
CA ALA A 115 -7.30 12.36 14.32
C ALA A 115 -7.68 13.85 14.44
N ASN A 116 -6.76 14.75 14.06
CA ASN A 116 -6.95 16.21 14.12
C ASN A 116 -7.37 16.82 12.78
N LEU A 117 -7.50 16.01 11.72
CA LEU A 117 -7.87 16.50 10.40
C LEU A 117 -9.39 16.60 10.22
N LYS A 118 -9.85 17.67 9.57
CA LYS A 118 -11.22 17.74 9.03
C LYS A 118 -11.37 16.75 7.88
N TRP A 119 -12.60 16.32 7.59
CA TRP A 119 -12.88 15.31 6.56
C TRP A 119 -12.23 15.60 5.19
N TRP A 120 -12.20 16.87 4.74
CA TRP A 120 -11.56 17.24 3.48
C TRP A 120 -10.03 17.23 3.57
N GLN A 121 -9.45 17.56 4.73
CA GLN A 121 -8.00 17.46 4.98
C GLN A 121 -7.56 16.01 5.02
N SER A 122 -8.38 15.12 5.61
CA SER A 122 -8.21 13.67 5.57
C SER A 122 -8.20 13.15 4.14
N LEU A 123 -9.11 13.63 3.29
CA LEU A 123 -9.16 13.26 1.87
C LEU A 123 -7.90 13.71 1.13
N VAL A 124 -7.47 14.96 1.30
CA VAL A 124 -6.22 15.48 0.71
C VAL A 124 -5.00 14.70 1.22
N PHE A 125 -4.97 14.34 2.51
CA PHE A 125 -3.88 13.56 3.09
C PHE A 125 -3.81 12.15 2.51
N ILE A 126 -4.95 11.44 2.38
CA ILE A 126 -4.98 10.13 1.72
C ILE A 126 -4.53 10.25 0.27
N ILE A 127 -5.10 11.18 -0.50
CA ILE A 127 -4.76 11.32 -1.92
C ILE A 127 -3.27 11.63 -2.06
N GLY A 128 -2.74 12.54 -1.25
CA GLY A 128 -1.31 12.88 -1.23
C GLY A 128 -0.43 11.67 -0.93
N LEU A 129 -0.78 10.85 0.06
CA LEU A 129 -0.03 9.63 0.37
C LEU A 129 -0.16 8.54 -0.70
N VAL A 130 -1.35 8.37 -1.29
CA VAL A 130 -1.56 7.41 -2.39
C VAL A 130 -0.72 7.81 -3.59
N CYS A 131 -0.73 9.09 -3.95
CA CYS A 131 0.12 9.63 -4.99
C CYS A 131 1.59 9.42 -4.64
N LEU A 132 2.02 9.71 -3.40
CA LEU A 132 3.41 9.49 -2.95
C LEU A 132 3.83 8.03 -3.09
N VAL A 133 2.99 7.08 -2.69
CA VAL A 133 3.27 5.64 -2.80
C VAL A 133 3.37 5.22 -4.27
N GLY A 134 2.43 5.65 -5.12
CA GLY A 134 2.47 5.35 -6.56
C GLY A 134 3.73 5.91 -7.23
N ASN A 135 4.08 7.14 -6.90
CA ASN A 135 5.30 7.83 -7.33
C ASN A 135 6.58 7.09 -6.91
N ILE A 136 6.66 6.65 -5.66
CA ILE A 136 7.79 5.85 -5.17
C ILE A 136 7.86 4.52 -5.94
N ASN A 137 6.72 3.88 -6.18
CA ASN A 137 6.65 2.64 -6.94
C ASN A 137 7.17 2.82 -8.38
N GLU A 138 6.80 3.91 -9.07
CA GLU A 138 7.30 4.24 -10.40
C GLU A 138 8.82 4.50 -10.40
N ILE A 139 9.36 5.18 -9.38
CA ILE A 139 10.82 5.35 -9.23
C ILE A 139 11.52 3.99 -9.06
N PHE A 140 10.97 3.10 -8.22
CA PHE A 140 11.55 1.77 -8.02
C PHE A 140 11.53 0.96 -9.31
N GLU A 141 10.42 0.98 -10.03
CA GLU A 141 10.27 0.30 -11.31
C GLU A 141 11.26 0.83 -12.35
N TYR A 142 11.39 2.15 -12.46
CA TYR A 142 12.40 2.79 -13.30
C TYR A 142 13.81 2.36 -12.91
N SER A 143 14.14 2.40 -11.63
CA SER A 143 15.48 2.08 -11.11
C SER A 143 15.85 0.61 -11.38
N LEU A 144 14.90 -0.31 -11.21
CA LEU A 144 15.08 -1.73 -11.53
C LEU A 144 15.30 -1.94 -13.04
N ARG A 145 14.50 -1.28 -13.88
CA ARG A 145 14.62 -1.37 -15.35
C ARG A 145 15.93 -0.74 -15.86
N ALA A 146 16.40 0.33 -15.20
CA ALA A 146 17.65 1.00 -15.54
C ALA A 146 18.89 0.24 -15.07
N CYS A 147 18.89 -0.31 -13.85
CA CYS A 147 20.05 -0.95 -13.23
C CYS A 147 20.19 -2.46 -13.52
N CYS A 148 19.07 -3.20 -13.68
CA CYS A 148 19.07 -4.67 -13.61
C CYS A 148 18.72 -5.39 -14.93
N ARG A 149 19.01 -4.78 -16.09
CA ARG A 149 18.68 -5.23 -17.47
C ARG A 149 18.57 -6.76 -17.71
N PRO A 150 17.62 -7.14 -18.61
CA PRO A 150 17.96 -7.64 -19.93
C PRO A 150 17.85 -6.52 -20.98
N TYR A 151 18.75 -6.53 -21.96
CA TYR A 151 19.02 -5.42 -22.90
C TYR A 151 17.83 -4.95 -23.79
N SER A 152 16.66 -5.61 -23.76
CA SER A 152 15.51 -5.29 -24.61
C SER A 152 14.67 -4.09 -24.15
N ASP A 153 14.70 -3.73 -22.86
CA ASP A 153 13.67 -2.85 -22.29
C ASP A 153 14.14 -1.40 -22.03
N PHE A 154 15.40 -1.07 -22.37
CA PHE A 154 15.96 0.27 -22.14
C PHE A 154 15.22 1.38 -22.91
N LYS A 155 14.58 1.03 -24.04
CA LYS A 155 13.71 1.94 -24.81
C LYS A 155 12.46 2.36 -24.02
N TYR A 156 12.02 1.56 -23.05
CA TYR A 156 10.89 1.91 -22.18
C TYR A 156 11.31 2.88 -21.07
N ALA A 157 12.56 2.80 -20.58
CA ALA A 157 13.08 3.69 -19.53
C ALA A 157 13.13 5.17 -19.97
N THR A 158 13.36 5.45 -21.25
CA THR A 158 13.32 6.82 -21.78
C THR A 158 11.93 7.47 -21.71
N TYR A 159 10.84 6.70 -21.64
CA TYR A 159 9.49 7.25 -21.44
C TYR A 159 9.20 7.65 -19.97
N TYR A 160 10.06 7.25 -19.03
CA TYR A 160 9.88 7.53 -17.60
C TYR A 160 10.65 8.77 -17.12
N TRP A 161 11.39 9.48 -17.98
CA TRP A 161 12.12 10.69 -17.56
C TRP A 161 11.16 11.81 -17.12
N ASP A 162 10.10 12.04 -17.90
CA ASP A 162 9.01 12.96 -17.52
C ASP A 162 8.34 12.48 -16.24
N THR A 163 8.15 11.16 -16.09
CA THR A 163 7.60 10.54 -14.88
C THR A 163 8.45 10.84 -13.65
N ILE A 164 9.79 10.78 -13.72
CA ILE A 164 10.66 11.12 -12.59
C ILE A 164 10.55 12.59 -12.20
N TYR A 165 10.47 13.49 -13.19
CA TYR A 165 10.29 14.92 -12.92
C TYR A 165 8.92 15.18 -12.27
N ASP A 166 7.85 14.61 -12.81
CA ASP A 166 6.50 14.66 -12.23
C ASP A 166 6.48 14.05 -10.82
N THR A 167 7.22 12.97 -10.62
CA THR A 167 7.36 12.31 -9.32
C THR A 167 7.99 13.23 -8.29
N VAL A 168 9.09 13.90 -8.64
CA VAL A 168 9.76 14.86 -7.76
C VAL A 168 8.82 16.03 -7.45
N MET A 169 8.12 16.57 -8.46
CA MET A 169 7.17 17.65 -8.26
C MET A 169 5.98 17.23 -7.37
N ASN A 170 5.49 16.00 -7.52
CA ASN A 170 4.43 15.44 -6.70
C ASN A 170 4.90 15.16 -5.26
N ILE A 171 6.13 14.67 -5.07
CA ILE A 171 6.73 14.49 -3.73
C ILE A 171 6.85 15.84 -3.03
N VAL A 172 7.42 16.84 -3.71
CA VAL A 172 7.59 18.20 -3.16
C VAL A 172 6.24 18.83 -2.87
N GLY A 173 5.28 18.76 -3.80
CA GLY A 173 3.91 19.25 -3.62
C GLY A 173 3.17 18.55 -2.47
N GLY A 174 3.35 17.23 -2.35
CA GLY A 174 2.80 16.43 -1.25
C GLY A 174 3.40 16.80 0.11
N LEU A 175 4.71 17.02 0.19
CA LEU A 175 5.39 17.49 1.40
C LEU A 175 4.95 18.89 1.79
N ILE A 176 4.85 19.82 0.84
CA ILE A 176 4.35 21.18 1.07
C ILE A 176 2.89 21.13 1.55
N GLY A 177 2.05 20.32 0.89
CA GLY A 177 0.66 20.11 1.30
C GLY A 177 0.55 19.56 2.71
N PHE A 178 1.40 18.60 3.08
CA PHE A 178 1.47 18.05 4.43
C PHE A 178 1.89 19.11 5.46
N VAL A 179 2.91 19.92 5.16
CA VAL A 179 3.37 21.03 6.01
C VAL A 179 2.26 22.08 6.19
N ILE A 180 1.57 22.46 5.11
CA ILE A 180 0.45 23.41 5.15
C ILE A 180 -0.70 22.86 5.98
N ILE A 181 -1.07 21.59 5.78
CA ILE A 181 -2.10 20.93 6.58
C ILE A 181 -1.68 20.89 8.04
N ARG A 182 -0.43 20.51 8.35
CA ARG A 182 0.09 20.50 9.73
C ARG A 182 0.08 21.89 10.37
N TRP A 183 0.43 22.93 9.61
CA TRP A 183 0.44 24.31 10.08
C TRP A 183 -0.98 24.84 10.32
N ASN A 184 -1.90 24.59 9.38
CA ASN A 184 -3.30 25.02 9.47
C ASN A 184 -4.13 24.19 10.44
N ALA A 185 -3.74 22.94 10.66
CA ALA A 185 -4.35 22.07 11.65
C ALA A 185 -3.96 22.45 13.07
N LYS A 186 -3.19 23.56 13.29
CA LYS A 186 -2.78 24.14 14.58
C LYS A 186 -3.16 23.20 15.71
N LEU A 187 -2.26 22.27 16.01
CA LEU A 187 -2.31 21.44 17.21
C LEU A 187 -2.47 22.42 18.39
N SER A 188 -3.72 22.67 18.75
CA SER A 188 -4.15 23.39 19.93
C SER A 188 -4.09 22.43 21.11
#